data_AF-A0A3A2ZAE5-F1
#
_entry.id   AF-A0A3A2ZAE5-F1
#
_cell.length_a   1.000
_cell.length_b   1.000
_cell.length_c   1.000
_cell.angle_alpha   90.00
_cell.angle_beta   90.00
_cell.angle_gamma   90.00
#
_symmetry.space_group_name_H-M   'P 1'
#
loop_
_entity.id
_entity.type
_entity.pdbx_description
1 polymer ?
#
loop_
_entity_poly.entity_id
_entity_poly.type
_entity_poly.pdbx_seq_one_letter_code
_entity_poly.pdbx_strand_id
1 'polypeptide(L)'
;MVRTTQTIDAELISIGPLVVEDPTTLPPGISVERARAYTKIMTQLWYYQLLAWLHLPLLLESGTEGAYDYSRNSCLEASRNMITCYTSIPRLTANTFCCKSLDFQAFTAAVTLLINTLGSLTDLT
;
A
#
# COMPACT_ATOMS: atom_id res chain seq x y z
N MET A 1 13.23 -13.46 -12.60
CA MET A 1 12.68 -12.46 -11.68
C MET A 1 11.15 -12.48 -11.68
N VAL A 2 10.49 -12.26 -12.83
CA VAL A 2 9.01 -12.26 -12.97
C VAL A 2 8.31 -13.49 -12.37
N ARG A 3 8.77 -14.71 -12.67
CA ARG A 3 8.16 -15.95 -12.14
C ARG A 3 8.15 -16.00 -10.61
N THR A 4 9.26 -15.63 -9.98
CA THR A 4 9.39 -15.61 -8.52
C THR A 4 8.44 -14.57 -7.91
N THR A 5 8.37 -13.38 -8.51
CA THR A 5 7.40 -12.35 -8.12
C THR A 5 5.96 -12.87 -8.19
N GLN A 6 5.58 -13.54 -9.28
CA GLN A 6 4.22 -14.07 -9.43
C GLN A 6 3.87 -15.16 -8.40
N THR A 7 4.84 -16.01 -8.02
CA THR A 7 4.63 -17.02 -6.97
C THR A 7 4.36 -16.35 -5.61
N ILE A 8 5.18 -15.38 -5.22
CA ILE A 8 5.01 -14.67 -3.95
C ILE A 8 3.71 -13.86 -3.95
N ASP A 9 3.36 -13.23 -5.07
CA ASP A 9 2.11 -12.48 -5.23
C ASP A 9 0.89 -13.39 -5.04
N ALA A 10 0.90 -14.59 -5.65
CA ALA A 10 -0.16 -15.57 -5.47
C ALA A 10 -0.29 -16.03 -4.00
N GLU A 11 0.83 -16.23 -3.30
CA GLU A 11 0.82 -16.54 -1.87
C GLU A 11 0.26 -15.39 -1.03
N LEU A 12 0.63 -14.15 -1.33
CA LEU A 12 0.07 -12.97 -0.68
C LEU A 12 -1.44 -12.84 -0.93
N ILE A 13 -1.90 -13.00 -2.17
CA ILE A 13 -3.33 -12.98 -2.53
C ILE A 13 -4.12 -14.04 -1.74
N SER A 14 -3.52 -15.21 -1.48
CA SER A 14 -4.17 -16.28 -0.70
C SER A 14 -4.46 -15.90 0.76
N ILE A 15 -3.71 -14.95 1.32
CA ILE A 15 -3.93 -14.40 2.67
C ILE A 15 -5.16 -13.46 2.68
N GLY A 16 -5.45 -12.83 1.52
CA GLY A 16 -6.61 -11.97 1.29
C GLY A 16 -6.45 -10.54 1.83
N PRO A 17 -7.06 -9.54 1.16
CA PRO A 17 -7.09 -8.18 1.69
C PRO A 17 -8.01 -8.14 2.91
N LEU A 18 -7.47 -7.73 4.05
CA LEU A 18 -8.29 -7.42 5.21
C LEU A 18 -9.07 -6.12 4.90
N VAL A 19 -10.35 -6.06 5.27
CA VAL A 19 -11.21 -4.88 5.06
C VAL A 19 -10.87 -3.79 6.08
N VAL A 20 -10.59 -2.57 5.61
CA VAL A 20 -10.41 -1.39 6.48
C VAL A 20 -11.77 -1.10 7.14
N GLU A 21 -11.87 -1.29 8.45
CA GLU A 21 -13.06 -0.86 9.20
C GLU A 21 -13.07 0.68 9.28
N ASP A 22 -14.23 1.29 8.99
CA ASP A 22 -14.39 2.74 9.09
C ASP A 22 -14.19 3.17 10.56
N PRO A 23 -13.17 4.00 10.86
CA PRO A 23 -12.92 4.49 12.22
C PRO A 23 -14.11 5.23 12.85
N THR A 24 -15.04 5.76 12.04
CA THR A 24 -16.20 6.52 12.53
C THR A 24 -17.28 5.66 13.19
N THR A 25 -17.27 4.34 12.98
CA THR A 25 -18.25 3.44 13.60
C THR A 25 -17.84 2.97 14.99
N LEU A 26 -16.66 3.38 15.49
CA LEU A 26 -16.10 2.92 16.76
C LEU A 26 -16.32 3.95 17.89
N PRO A 27 -16.47 3.48 19.14
CA PRO A 27 -16.62 4.38 20.27
C PRO A 27 -15.37 5.27 20.44
N PRO A 28 -15.52 6.56 20.83
CA PRO A 28 -14.39 7.45 21.03
C PRO A 28 -13.56 7.06 22.27
N GLY A 29 -12.31 7.52 22.32
CA GLY A 29 -11.41 7.28 23.45
C GLY A 29 -10.58 6.00 23.32
N ILE A 30 -10.07 5.50 24.44
CA ILE A 30 -9.28 4.25 24.49
C ILE A 30 -10.25 3.08 24.64
N SER A 31 -10.25 2.17 23.66
CA SER A 31 -11.12 0.99 23.67
C SER A 31 -10.45 -0.22 23.03
N VAL A 32 -10.93 -1.42 23.38
CA VAL A 32 -10.44 -2.68 22.80
C VAL A 32 -10.78 -2.74 21.31
N GLU A 33 -11.92 -2.18 20.91
CA GLU A 33 -12.39 -2.14 19.54
C GLU A 33 -11.45 -1.30 18.66
N ARG A 34 -11.03 -0.11 19.14
CA ARG A 34 -10.05 0.73 18.42
C ARG A 34 -8.67 0.09 18.35
N ALA A 35 -8.24 -0.59 19.41
CA ALA A 35 -6.98 -1.35 19.38
C ALA A 35 -7.03 -2.48 18.35
N ARG A 36 -8.14 -3.23 18.25
CA ARG A 36 -8.34 -4.26 17.23
C ARG A 36 -8.38 -3.67 15.82
N ALA A 37 -9.09 -2.57 15.61
CA ALA A 37 -9.14 -1.87 14.34
C ALA A 37 -7.75 -1.37 13.91
N TYR A 38 -6.97 -0.83 14.86
CA TYR A 38 -5.59 -0.41 14.61
C TYR A 38 -4.72 -1.60 14.17
N THR A 39 -4.78 -2.73 14.87
CA THR A 39 -4.06 -3.94 14.46
C THR A 39 -4.43 -4.37 13.05
N LYS A 40 -5.73 -4.38 12.69
CA LYS A 40 -6.19 -4.72 11.34
C LYS A 40 -5.61 -3.78 10.28
N ILE A 41 -5.69 -2.45 10.49
CA ILE A 41 -5.13 -1.46 9.57
C ILE A 41 -3.61 -1.62 9.43
N MET A 42 -2.90 -1.91 10.52
CA MET A 42 -1.46 -2.15 10.46
C MET A 42 -1.12 -3.41 9.66
N THR A 43 -1.87 -4.50 9.84
CA THR A 43 -1.71 -5.70 9.03
C THR A 43 -1.98 -5.44 7.55
N GLN A 44 -2.99 -4.64 7.22
CA GLN A 44 -3.29 -4.21 5.84
C GLN A 44 -2.16 -3.37 5.26
N LEU A 45 -1.68 -2.39 6.01
CA LEU A 45 -0.57 -1.55 5.56
C LEU A 45 0.66 -2.39 5.24
N TRP A 46 1.00 -3.36 6.08
CA TRP A 46 2.13 -4.28 5.82
C TRP A 46 1.88 -5.20 4.63
N TYR A 47 0.67 -5.71 4.47
CA TYR A 47 0.30 -6.50 3.30
C TYR A 47 0.52 -5.72 1.99
N TYR A 48 -0.03 -4.50 1.91
CA TYR A 48 0.15 -3.66 0.73
C TYR A 48 1.60 -3.19 0.57
N GLN A 49 2.33 -2.97 1.68
CA GLN A 49 3.75 -2.63 1.62
C GLN A 49 4.57 -3.74 0.97
N LEU A 50 4.30 -5.01 1.33
CA LEU A 50 4.98 -6.17 0.74
C LEU A 50 4.64 -6.31 -0.74
N LEU A 51 3.36 -6.18 -1.12
CA LEU A 51 2.96 -6.19 -2.54
C LEU A 51 3.61 -5.07 -3.34
N ALA A 52 3.61 -3.84 -2.81
CA ALA A 52 4.23 -2.70 -3.48
C ALA A 52 5.72 -2.95 -3.71
N TRP A 53 6.46 -3.41 -2.69
CA TRP A 53 7.89 -3.73 -2.81
C TRP A 53 8.19 -4.91 -3.72
N LEU A 54 7.32 -5.92 -3.75
CA LEU A 54 7.47 -7.09 -4.61
C LEU A 54 7.41 -6.70 -6.10
N HIS A 55 6.53 -5.77 -6.44
CA HIS A 55 6.31 -5.34 -7.82
C HIS A 55 7.09 -4.07 -8.22
N LEU A 56 7.63 -3.31 -7.26
CA LEU A 56 8.34 -2.05 -7.52
C LEU A 56 9.52 -2.20 -8.51
N PRO A 57 10.40 -3.22 -8.39
CA PRO A 57 11.50 -3.39 -9.36
C PRO A 57 10.98 -3.58 -10.79
N LEU A 58 9.90 -4.37 -10.94
CA LEU A 58 9.29 -4.63 -12.25
C LEU A 58 8.56 -3.41 -12.80
N LEU A 59 8.01 -2.54 -11.94
CA LEU A 59 7.48 -1.24 -12.36
C LEU A 59 8.59 -0.32 -12.89
N LEU A 60 9.77 -0.33 -12.25
CA LEU A 60 10.90 0.51 -12.68
C LEU A 60 11.57 -0.04 -13.96
N GLU A 61 11.56 -1.35 -14.16
CA GLU A 61 12.03 -2.01 -15.39
C GLU A 61 11.02 -1.94 -16.53
N SER A 62 9.75 -1.68 -16.21
CA SER A 62 8.71 -1.51 -17.21
C SER A 62 8.90 -0.18 -17.94
N GLY A 63 9.63 -0.24 -19.05
CA GLY A 63 9.57 0.79 -20.09
C GLY A 63 8.21 0.76 -20.81
N THR A 64 8.23 0.92 -22.14
CA THR A 64 7.02 0.93 -22.99
C THR A 64 6.47 -0.45 -23.35
N GLU A 65 7.12 -1.54 -22.91
CA GLU A 65 6.68 -2.90 -23.22
C GLU A 65 5.63 -3.40 -22.21
N GLY A 66 4.45 -3.80 -22.70
CA GLY A 66 3.30 -4.26 -21.90
C GLY A 66 3.51 -5.58 -21.13
N ALA A 67 4.70 -6.20 -21.21
CA ALA A 67 5.01 -7.45 -20.51
C ALA A 67 4.95 -7.31 -18.96
N TYR A 68 5.01 -6.08 -18.45
CA TYR A 68 5.03 -5.79 -17.01
C TYR A 68 3.78 -5.06 -16.52
N ASP A 69 2.74 -4.91 -17.35
CA ASP A 69 1.53 -4.13 -17.02
C ASP A 69 0.84 -4.64 -15.75
N TYR A 70 0.82 -5.96 -15.55
CA TYR A 70 0.29 -6.55 -14.32
C TYR A 70 1.05 -6.06 -13.09
N SER A 71 2.39 -6.20 -13.09
CA SER A 71 3.21 -5.77 -11.96
C SER A 71 3.13 -4.26 -11.73
N ARG A 72 3.10 -3.46 -12.81
CA ARG A 72 2.87 -2.02 -12.72
C ARG A 72 1.56 -1.73 -12.00
N ASN A 73 0.45 -2.32 -12.46
CA ASN A 73 -0.86 -2.09 -11.88
C ASN A 73 -0.94 -2.56 -10.43
N SER A 74 -0.42 -3.75 -10.10
CA SER A 74 -0.39 -4.27 -8.73
C SER A 74 0.43 -3.37 -7.79
N CYS A 75 1.59 -2.86 -8.24
CA CYS A 75 2.41 -1.95 -7.45
C CYS A 75 1.69 -0.62 -7.17
N LEU A 76 1.05 -0.04 -8.18
CA LEU A 76 0.31 1.22 -8.06
C LEU A 76 -0.91 1.05 -7.15
N GLU A 77 -1.66 -0.04 -7.32
CA GLU A 77 -2.84 -0.32 -6.51
C GLU A 77 -2.49 -0.54 -5.04
N ALA A 78 -1.45 -1.33 -4.77
CA ALA A 78 -0.92 -1.50 -3.43
C ALA A 78 -0.49 -0.15 -2.82
N SER A 79 0.18 0.71 -3.59
CA SER A 79 0.59 2.04 -3.14
C SER A 79 -0.60 2.95 -2.77
N ARG A 80 -1.71 2.91 -3.53
CA ARG A 80 -2.95 3.65 -3.18
C ARG A 80 -3.57 3.14 -1.89
N ASN A 81 -3.60 1.82 -1.72
CA ASN A 81 -4.13 1.21 -0.50
C ASN A 81 -3.26 1.52 0.73
N MET A 82 -1.94 1.62 0.58
CA MET A 82 -1.06 2.08 1.67
C MET A 82 -1.41 3.50 2.12
N ILE A 83 -1.60 4.44 1.19
CA ILE A 83 -1.99 5.83 1.51
C ILE A 83 -3.37 5.87 2.20
N THR A 84 -4.31 5.04 1.75
CA THR A 84 -5.64 4.89 2.37
C THR A 84 -5.53 4.38 3.81
N CYS A 85 -4.70 3.37 4.06
CA CYS A 85 -4.42 2.88 5.41
C CYS A 85 -3.78 3.99 6.28
N TYR A 86 -2.74 4.65 5.77
CA TYR A 86 -2.02 5.71 6.47
C TYR A 86 -2.94 6.86 6.91
N THR A 87 -3.79 7.34 6.01
CA THR A 87 -4.75 8.44 6.31
C THR A 87 -5.85 8.05 7.30
N SER A 88 -6.07 6.74 7.51
CA SER A 88 -7.04 6.21 8.48
C SER A 88 -6.47 6.07 9.89
N ILE A 89 -5.15 5.90 10.03
CA ILE A 89 -4.47 5.70 11.33
C ILE A 89 -4.68 6.86 12.33
N PRO A 90 -4.55 8.15 11.93
CA PRO A 90 -4.78 9.26 12.86
C PRO A 90 -6.19 9.26 13.47
N ARG A 91 -7.19 8.82 12.70
CA ARG A 91 -8.59 8.70 13.15
C ARG A 91 -8.76 7.63 14.23
N LEU A 92 -7.98 6.55 14.17
CA LEU A 92 -7.98 5.49 15.19
C LEU A 92 -7.13 5.80 16.41
N THR A 93 -6.19 6.74 16.30
CA THR A 93 -5.24 7.06 17.37
C THR A 93 -5.50 8.43 18.01
N ALA A 94 -6.58 9.13 17.59
CA ALA A 94 -6.89 10.48 18.04
C ALA A 94 -5.70 11.45 17.83
N ASN A 95 -5.01 11.31 16.70
CA ASN A 95 -3.81 12.07 16.32
C ASN A 95 -2.64 11.97 17.32
N THR A 96 -2.67 11.02 18.27
CA THR A 96 -1.60 10.85 19.26
C THR A 96 -0.45 9.98 18.76
N PHE A 97 -0.66 9.25 17.65
CA PHE A 97 0.33 8.34 17.09
C PHE A 97 1.11 8.99 15.95
N CYS A 98 2.42 9.12 16.12
CA CYS A 98 3.35 9.58 15.10
C CYS A 98 4.58 8.66 15.09
N CYS A 99 4.67 7.78 14.10
CA CYS A 99 5.81 6.92 13.90
C CYS A 99 6.48 7.26 12.58
N LYS A 100 7.76 7.63 12.63
CA LYS A 100 8.57 7.97 11.45
C LYS A 100 8.61 6.87 10.40
N SER A 101 8.49 5.61 10.81
CA SER A 101 8.40 4.49 9.89
C SER A 101 7.14 4.55 9.01
N LEU A 102 5.98 4.94 9.57
CA LEU A 102 4.75 5.06 8.79
C LEU A 102 4.82 6.24 7.81
N ASP A 103 5.39 7.36 8.25
CA ASP A 103 5.60 8.51 7.36
C ASP A 103 6.47 8.11 6.16
N PHE A 104 7.54 7.34 6.40
CA PHE A 104 8.40 6.85 5.34
C PHE A 104 7.69 5.87 4.39
N GLN A 105 6.85 4.98 4.92
CA GLN A 105 6.04 4.05 4.10
C GLN A 105 5.06 4.82 3.21
N ALA A 106 4.34 5.80 3.77
CA ALA A 106 3.41 6.64 3.02
C ALA A 106 4.12 7.51 1.97
N PHE A 107 5.27 8.09 2.34
CA PHE A 107 6.13 8.82 1.40
C PHE A 107 6.58 7.93 0.24
N THR A 108 7.05 6.72 0.53
CA THR A 108 7.49 5.76 -0.49
C THR A 108 6.36 5.40 -1.44
N ALA A 109 5.16 5.12 -0.92
CA ALA A 109 3.98 4.86 -1.74
C ALA A 109 3.61 6.06 -2.65
N ALA A 110 3.67 7.28 -2.12
CA ALA A 110 3.42 8.49 -2.89
C ALA A 110 4.48 8.68 -4.01
N VAL A 111 5.75 8.46 -3.71
CA VAL A 111 6.84 8.52 -4.70
C VAL A 111 6.64 7.48 -5.80
N THR A 112 6.26 6.24 -5.47
CA THR A 112 5.95 5.20 -6.46
C THR A 112 4.85 5.63 -7.43
N LEU A 113 3.78 6.24 -6.92
CA LEU A 113 2.71 6.77 -7.76
C LEU A 113 3.22 7.91 -8.67
N LEU A 114 4.02 8.82 -8.11
CA LEU A 114 4.60 9.94 -8.86
C LEU A 114 5.53 9.46 -9.98
N ILE A 115 6.39 8.47 -9.73
CA ILE A 115 7.29 7.89 -10.73
C ILE A 115 6.50 7.41 -11.94
N ASN A 116 5.39 6.69 -11.73
CA ASN A 116 4.56 6.23 -12.83
C ASN A 116 3.92 7.40 -13.59
N THR A 117 3.40 8.42 -12.90
CA THR A 117 2.80 9.58 -13.57
C THR A 117 3.81 10.38 -14.40
N LEU A 118 5.04 10.53 -13.91
CA LEU A 118 6.10 11.27 -14.59
C LEU A 118 6.67 10.47 -15.76
N GLY A 119 6.84 9.15 -15.62
CA GLY A 119 7.26 8.27 -16.70
C GLY A 119 6.27 8.26 -17.87
N SER A 120 4.96 8.23 -17.58
CA SER A 120 3.93 8.34 -18.62
C SER A 120 3.90 9.71 -19.30
N LEU A 121 4.33 10.78 -18.62
CA LEU A 121 4.38 12.13 -19.20
C LEU A 121 5.53 12.26 -20.21
N THR A 122 6.66 11.60 -19.97
CA THR A 122 7.80 11.60 -20.90
C THR A 122 7.56 10.81 -22.18
N ASP A 123 6.60 9.87 -22.19
CA ASP A 123 6.21 9.12 -23.40
C ASP A 123 5.34 9.95 -24.37
N LEU A 124 4.84 11.13 -23.94
CA LEU A 124 3.95 12.00 -24.73
C LEU A 124 4.68 13.20 -25.37
N THR A 125 5.99 13.36 -25.13
CA THR A 125 6.84 14.45 -25.66
C THR A 125 7.87 13.92 -26.62
#